data_AF-A0A2W7AZP8-F1
#
_entry.id   AF-A0A2W7AZP8-F1
#
_cell.length_a   1.000
_cell.length_b   1.000
_cell.length_c   1.000
_cell.angle_alpha   90.00
_cell.angle_beta   90.00
_cell.angle_gamma   90.00
#
_symmetry.space_group_name_H-M   'P 1'
#
loop_
_entity.id
_entity.type
_entity.pdbx_description
1 polymer ?
#
loop_
_entity_poly.entity_id
_entity_poly.type
_entity_poly.pdbx_seq_one_letter_code
_entity_poly.pdbx_strand_id
1 'polypeptide(L)'
;MVDTKAVSVRLPLDLLDELNTYATDKGMVRGGDANIGGAIIAVLRTHFGGSDNVKQMSNNVDIGSMINEAIASKLSEIKTEIEDSFSAGYRDIAANFNDLLQQRDREIDELRKAIAAITSEAIALAKKPLLSVMRAKLMEAA
;
A
#
# COMPACT_ATOMS: atom_id res chain seq x y z
N MET A 1 -4.60 -13.17 48.41
CA MET A 1 -3.96 -11.87 48.10
C MET A 1 -4.18 -11.63 46.63
N VAL A 2 -4.97 -10.63 46.24
CA VAL A 2 -5.24 -10.34 44.81
C VAL A 2 -4.00 -9.64 44.26
N ASP A 3 -3.24 -10.33 43.42
CA ASP A 3 -2.02 -9.81 42.80
C ASP A 3 -2.41 -8.78 41.73
N THR A 4 -2.64 -7.55 42.18
CA THR A 4 -3.12 -6.47 41.30
C THR A 4 -1.89 -5.79 40.73
N LYS A 5 -1.46 -6.20 39.53
CA LYS A 5 -0.44 -5.49 38.77
C LYS A 5 -0.98 -4.10 38.39
N ALA A 6 -0.76 -3.13 39.26
CA ALA A 6 -1.13 -1.75 39.01
C ALA A 6 -0.22 -1.19 37.91
N VAL A 7 -0.83 -0.66 36.84
CA VAL A 7 -0.12 0.04 35.77
C VAL A 7 -0.33 1.54 35.99
N SER A 8 0.77 2.30 36.09
CA SER A 8 0.70 3.75 36.15
C SER A 8 0.72 4.31 34.73
N VAL A 9 -0.30 5.08 34.37
CA VAL A 9 -0.43 5.73 33.07
C VAL A 9 -0.55 7.23 33.32
N ARG A 10 0.29 8.03 32.65
CA ARG A 10 0.14 9.49 32.64
C ARG A 10 -0.78 9.87 31.49
N LEU A 11 -1.87 10.54 31.81
CA LEU A 11 -2.85 11.01 30.84
C LEU A 11 -2.77 12.55 30.74
N PRO A 12 -2.95 13.11 29.54
CA PRO A 12 -3.27 14.52 29.37
C PRO A 12 -4.49 14.93 30.21
N LEU A 13 -4.53 16.19 30.66
CA LEU A 13 -5.54 16.68 31.61
C LEU A 13 -6.95 16.66 31.02
N ASP A 14 -7.07 17.03 29.75
CA ASP A 14 -8.28 16.98 28.94
C ASP A 14 -8.86 15.56 28.83
N LEU A 15 -8.00 14.57 28.59
CA LEU A 15 -8.42 13.17 28.55
C LEU A 15 -8.87 12.67 29.93
N LEU A 16 -8.21 13.14 31.00
CA LEU A 16 -8.59 12.80 32.37
C LEU A 16 -9.97 13.37 32.72
N ASP A 17 -10.26 14.60 32.30
CA ASP A 17 -11.57 15.26 32.49
C ASP A 17 -12.69 14.55 31.70
N GLU A 18 -12.40 14.12 30.47
CA GLU A 18 -13.33 13.33 29.66
C GLU A 18 -13.65 11.98 30.32
N LEU A 19 -12.64 11.27 30.82
CA LEU A 19 -12.81 10.00 31.53
C LEU A 19 -13.56 10.18 32.85
N ASN A 20 -13.33 11.28 33.57
CA ASN A 20 -14.08 11.64 34.78
C ASN A 20 -15.56 11.85 34.48
N THR A 21 -15.87 12.57 33.40
CA THR A 21 -17.23 12.85 32.96
C THR A 21 -17.92 11.54 32.57
N TYR A 22 -17.29 10.75 31.70
CA TYR A 22 -17.79 9.44 31.29
C TYR A 22 -18.07 8.51 32.47
N ALA A 23 -17.13 8.45 33.43
CA ALA A 23 -17.30 7.62 34.63
C ALA A 23 -18.50 8.06 35.46
N THR A 24 -18.66 9.36 35.68
CA THR A 24 -19.77 9.93 36.45
C THR A 24 -21.12 9.68 35.77
N ASP A 25 -21.22 9.96 34.48
CA ASP A 25 -22.44 9.80 33.69
C ASP A 25 -22.91 8.34 33.63
N LYS A 26 -21.96 7.40 33.62
CA LYS A 26 -22.23 5.96 33.61
C LYS A 26 -22.38 5.36 35.01
N GLY A 27 -22.35 6.17 36.07
CA GLY A 27 -22.46 5.72 37.45
C GLY A 27 -21.27 4.85 37.90
N MET A 28 -20.13 4.93 37.22
CA MET A 28 -18.89 4.23 37.54
C MET A 28 -18.14 4.97 38.64
N VAL A 29 -18.72 5.04 39.84
CA VAL A 29 -18.17 5.76 40.99
C VAL A 29 -17.68 4.75 42.04
N ARG A 30 -16.49 4.95 42.61
CA ARG A 30 -15.91 4.12 43.68
C ARG A 30 -15.48 5.00 44.85
N GLY A 31 -16.12 4.83 46.00
CA GLY A 31 -15.77 5.57 47.23
C GLY A 31 -16.11 7.07 47.19
N GLY A 32 -16.98 7.50 46.27
CA GLY A 32 -17.35 8.90 46.07
C GLY A 32 -16.68 9.55 44.86
N ASP A 33 -15.60 8.95 44.35
CA ASP A 33 -14.84 9.47 43.21
C ASP A 33 -15.10 8.66 41.93
N ALA A 34 -14.91 9.32 40.78
CA ALA A 34 -14.98 8.68 39.47
C ALA A 34 -13.96 7.53 39.34
N ASN A 35 -14.44 6.35 38.92
CA ASN A 35 -13.59 5.18 38.69
C ASN A 35 -12.96 5.25 37.29
N ILE A 36 -11.89 6.03 37.16
CA ILE A 36 -11.16 6.22 35.89
C ILE A 36 -10.69 4.90 35.28
N GLY A 37 -10.21 3.96 36.09
CA GLY A 37 -9.82 2.64 35.60
C GLY A 37 -10.98 1.87 34.96
N GLY A 38 -12.18 1.97 35.55
CA GLY A 38 -13.41 1.40 34.99
C GLY A 38 -13.83 2.07 33.67
N ALA A 39 -13.74 3.40 33.61
CA ALA A 39 -14.06 4.16 32.40
C ALA A 39 -13.13 3.81 31.22
N ILE A 40 -11.83 3.71 31.47
CA ILE A 40 -10.85 3.29 30.44
C ILE A 40 -11.21 1.90 29.91
N ILE A 41 -11.51 0.95 30.79
CA ILE A 41 -11.89 -0.42 30.39
C ILE A 41 -13.20 -0.41 29.57
N ALA A 42 -14.17 0.42 29.95
CA ALA A 42 -15.46 0.53 29.26
C ALA A 42 -15.30 1.11 27.84
N VAL A 43 -14.51 2.17 27.70
CA VAL A 43 -14.20 2.79 26.41
C VAL A 43 -13.49 1.79 25.50
N LEU A 44 -12.47 1.10 26.01
CA LEU A 44 -11.76 0.06 25.25
C LEU A 44 -12.68 -1.08 24.84
N ARG A 45 -13.52 -1.59 25.76
CA ARG A 45 -14.50 -2.64 25.43
C ARG A 45 -15.45 -2.21 24.33
N THR A 46 -16.02 -1.02 24.42
CA THR A 46 -16.94 -0.47 23.42
C THR A 46 -16.26 -0.38 22.06
N HIS A 47 -15.01 0.11 22.04
CA HIS A 47 -14.21 0.21 20.82
C HIS A 47 -13.94 -1.16 20.16
N PHE A 48 -13.85 -2.24 20.95
CA PHE A 48 -13.68 -3.61 20.47
C PHE A 48 -15.01 -4.40 20.36
N GLY A 49 -16.17 -3.74 20.35
CA GLY A 49 -17.48 -4.37 20.17
C GLY A 49 -18.05 -5.10 21.39
N GLY A 50 -17.46 -4.89 22.57
CA GLY A 50 -17.93 -5.40 23.85
C GLY A 50 -18.88 -4.43 24.58
N SER A 51 -19.58 -4.94 25.60
CA SER A 51 -20.47 -4.12 26.43
C SER A 51 -19.69 -3.19 27.37
N ASP A 52 -20.20 -1.96 27.53
CA ASP A 52 -19.75 -0.93 28.47
C ASP A 52 -20.21 -1.18 29.93
N ASN A 53 -20.95 -2.27 30.19
CA ASN A 53 -21.36 -2.69 31.53
C ASN A 53 -20.17 -3.26 32.33
N VAL A 54 -19.28 -2.38 32.76
CA VAL A 54 -18.18 -2.68 33.69
C VAL A 54 -18.71 -2.64 35.13
N LYS A 55 -19.73 -3.45 35.45
CA LYS A 55 -20.05 -3.73 36.85
C LYS A 55 -18.86 -4.46 37.47
N GLN A 56 -18.53 -4.15 38.73
CA GLN A 56 -17.53 -4.89 39.51
C GLN A 56 -17.98 -6.36 39.67
N MET A 57 -17.81 -7.15 38.62
CA MET A 57 -17.82 -8.58 38.72
C MET A 57 -16.44 -8.96 39.22
N SER A 58 -16.40 -9.55 40.41
CA SER A 58 -15.34 -10.47 40.80
C SER A 58 -15.25 -11.53 39.71
N ASN A 59 -14.41 -11.31 38.71
CA ASN A 59 -13.78 -12.34 37.90
C ASN A 59 -12.82 -11.65 36.94
N ASN A 60 -11.53 -11.84 37.22
CA ASN A 60 -10.42 -12.00 36.28
C ASN A 60 -10.80 -11.81 34.80
N VAL A 61 -11.05 -10.56 34.39
CA VAL A 61 -11.03 -10.21 32.97
C VAL A 61 -9.56 -10.21 32.60
N ASP A 62 -9.13 -11.16 31.78
CA ASP A 62 -7.78 -11.17 31.23
C ASP A 62 -7.66 -10.05 30.18
N ILE A 63 -7.50 -8.83 30.69
CA ILE A 63 -7.26 -7.62 29.91
C ILE A 63 -6.04 -7.82 29.00
N GLY A 64 -5.07 -8.64 29.42
CA GLY A 64 -3.91 -9.00 28.61
C GLY A 64 -4.32 -9.74 27.34
N SER A 65 -5.20 -10.73 27.42
CA SER A 65 -5.73 -11.43 26.23
C SER A 65 -6.46 -10.48 25.30
N MET A 66 -7.32 -9.62 25.84
CA MET A 66 -8.10 -8.66 25.04
C MET A 66 -7.20 -7.65 24.30
N ILE A 67 -6.16 -7.14 24.99
CA ILE A 67 -5.18 -6.24 24.37
C ILE A 67 -4.38 -6.98 23.31
N ASN A 68 -3.94 -8.22 23.57
CA ASN A 68 -3.17 -9.01 22.61
C ASN A 68 -4.00 -9.34 21.36
N GLU A 69 -5.28 -9.69 21.52
CA GLU A 69 -6.20 -9.91 20.40
C GLU A 69 -6.40 -8.64 19.58
N ALA A 70 -6.62 -7.50 20.23
CA ALA A 70 -6.73 -6.20 19.57
C ALA A 70 -5.46 -5.82 18.79
N ILE A 71 -4.28 -6.02 19.40
CA ILE A 71 -2.99 -5.77 18.75
C ILE A 71 -2.80 -6.73 17.58
N ALA A 72 -3.11 -8.01 17.73
CA ALA A 72 -2.99 -9.00 16.66
C ALA A 72 -3.91 -8.67 15.47
N SER A 73 -5.15 -8.24 15.73
CA SER A 73 -6.08 -7.77 14.70
C SER A 73 -5.50 -6.57 13.95
N LYS A 74 -5.00 -5.56 14.67
CA LYS A 74 -4.41 -4.36 14.06
C LYS A 74 -3.14 -4.65 13.27
N LEU A 75 -2.29 -5.55 13.77
CA LEU A 75 -1.10 -6.00 13.02
C LEU A 75 -1.48 -6.75 11.74
N SER A 76 -2.54 -7.57 11.78
CA SER A 76 -3.04 -8.25 10.59
C SER A 76 -3.59 -7.27 9.56
N GLU A 77 -4.37 -6.28 9.98
CA GLU A 77 -4.90 -5.22 9.09
C GLU A 77 -3.75 -4.45 8.41
N ILE A 78 -2.78 -3.98 9.21
CA ILE A 78 -1.59 -3.27 8.68
C ILE A 78 -0.82 -4.14 7.69
N LYS A 79 -0.65 -5.43 7.98
CA LYS A 79 0.04 -6.35 7.08
C LYS A 79 -0.68 -6.46 5.74
N THR A 80 -2.00 -6.62 5.75
CA THR A 80 -2.82 -6.69 4.53
C THR A 80 -2.74 -5.37 3.73
N GLU A 81 -2.85 -4.22 4.38
CA GLU A 81 -2.73 -2.91 3.72
C GLU A 81 -1.36 -2.74 3.04
N ILE A 82 -0.28 -3.19 3.68
CA ILE A 82 1.07 -3.18 3.11
C ILE A 82 1.15 -4.12 1.91
N GLU A 83 0.67 -5.36 2.02
CA GLU A 83 0.69 -6.34 0.93
C GLU A 83 -0.08 -5.84 -0.30
N ASP A 84 -1.26 -5.23 -0.09
CA ASP A 84 -2.08 -4.65 -1.14
C ASP A 84 -1.40 -3.45 -1.80
N SER A 85 -0.86 -2.52 -1.01
CA SER A 85 -0.17 -1.33 -1.50
C SER A 85 1.08 -1.68 -2.30
N PHE A 86 1.87 -2.64 -1.81
CA PHE A 86 3.09 -3.08 -2.49
C PHE A 86 2.76 -3.82 -3.79
N SER A 87 1.73 -4.67 -3.77
CA SER A 87 1.25 -5.39 -4.96
C SER A 87 0.71 -4.45 -6.03
N ALA A 88 -0.06 -3.42 -5.63
CA ALA A 88 -0.56 -2.40 -6.54
C ALA A 88 0.60 -1.60 -7.17
N GLY A 89 1.53 -1.11 -6.35
CA GLY A 89 2.70 -0.38 -6.84
C GLY A 89 3.57 -1.20 -7.81
N TYR A 90 3.78 -2.49 -7.54
CA TYR A 90 4.50 -3.36 -8.47
C TYR A 90 3.78 -3.57 -9.80
N ARG A 91 2.45 -3.73 -9.77
CA ARG A 91 1.66 -3.88 -11.00
C ARG A 91 1.73 -2.63 -11.87
N ASP A 92 1.64 -1.46 -11.27
CA ASP A 92 1.72 -0.18 -11.98
C ASP A 92 3.11 0.03 -12.61
N ILE A 93 4.18 -0.28 -11.86
CA ILE A 93 5.55 -0.22 -12.39
C ILE A 93 5.74 -1.21 -13.55
N ALA A 94 5.26 -2.45 -13.40
CA ALA A 94 5.36 -3.48 -14.44
C ALA A 94 4.59 -3.10 -15.71
N ALA A 95 3.40 -2.52 -15.58
CA ALA A 95 2.62 -2.00 -16.71
C ALA A 95 3.38 -0.90 -17.45
N ASN A 96 3.89 0.10 -16.73
CA ASN A 96 4.68 1.19 -17.30
C ASN A 96 5.93 0.69 -18.04
N PHE A 97 6.63 -0.30 -17.48
CA PHE A 97 7.80 -0.89 -18.15
C PHE A 97 7.42 -1.65 -19.42
N ASN A 98 6.33 -2.42 -19.41
CA ASN A 98 5.86 -3.12 -20.60
C ASN A 98 5.44 -2.15 -21.71
N ASP A 99 4.74 -1.08 -21.37
CA ASP A 99 4.34 -0.05 -22.34
C ASP A 99 5.55 0.64 -22.95
N LEU A 100 6.55 0.98 -22.12
CA LEU A 100 7.79 1.58 -22.60
C LEU A 100 8.57 0.64 -23.51
N LEU A 101 8.67 -0.66 -23.18
CA LEU A 101 9.32 -1.66 -24.02
C LEU A 101 8.60 -1.79 -25.37
N GLN A 102 7.26 -1.88 -25.38
CA GLN A 102 6.50 -1.92 -26.62
C GLN A 102 6.69 -0.67 -27.48
N GLN A 103 6.79 0.51 -26.86
CA GLN A 103 7.07 1.75 -27.58
C GLN A 103 8.46 1.70 -28.22
N ARG A 104 9.48 1.24 -27.49
CA ARG A 104 10.84 1.10 -28.02
C ARG A 104 10.94 0.07 -29.13
N ASP A 105 10.22 -1.03 -29.05
CA ASP A 105 10.18 -2.03 -30.12
C ASP A 105 9.58 -1.45 -31.41
N ARG A 106 8.50 -0.66 -31.30
CA ARG A 106 7.91 0.04 -32.46
C ARG A 106 8.89 1.03 -33.08
N GLU A 107 9.57 1.84 -32.27
CA GLU A 107 10.58 2.79 -32.75
C GLU A 107 11.74 2.07 -33.49
N ILE A 108 12.21 0.94 -32.95
CA ILE A 108 13.25 0.13 -33.60
C ILE A 108 12.77 -0.39 -34.96
N ASP A 109 11.54 -0.87 -35.06
CA ASP A 109 10.98 -1.37 -36.32
C ASP A 109 10.80 -0.25 -37.36
N GLU A 110 10.40 0.95 -36.94
CA GLU A 110 10.35 2.12 -37.82
C GLU A 110 11.74 2.51 -38.32
N LEU A 111 12.74 2.55 -37.44
CA LEU A 111 14.12 2.82 -37.82
C LEU A 111 14.67 1.77 -38.79
N ARG A 112 14.38 0.49 -38.56
CA ARG A 112 14.76 -0.60 -39.49
C ARG A 112 14.14 -0.42 -40.87
N LYS A 113 12.85 -0.05 -40.94
CA LYS A 113 12.18 0.24 -42.21
C LYS A 113 12.80 1.44 -42.91
N ALA A 114 13.09 2.52 -42.18
CA ALA A 114 13.75 3.69 -42.73
C ALA A 114 15.14 3.37 -43.30
N ILE A 115 15.96 2.60 -42.57
CA ILE A 115 17.27 2.14 -43.03
C ILE A 115 17.14 1.29 -44.31
N ALA A 116 16.18 0.37 -44.34
CA ALA A 116 15.94 -0.47 -45.52
C ALA A 116 15.54 0.36 -46.75
N ALA A 117 14.70 1.37 -46.56
CA ALA A 117 14.29 2.30 -47.63
C ALA A 117 15.50 3.09 -48.16
N ILE A 118 16.27 3.73 -47.29
CA ILE A 118 17.47 4.49 -47.65
C ILE A 118 18.48 3.61 -48.38
N THR A 119 18.71 2.39 -47.88
CA THR A 119 19.64 1.43 -48.50
C THR A 119 19.17 1.03 -49.89
N SER A 120 17.86 0.78 -50.07
CA SER A 120 17.28 0.43 -51.37
C SER A 120 17.41 1.57 -52.38
N GLU A 121 17.14 2.81 -51.94
CA GLU A 121 17.31 4.01 -52.77
C GLU A 121 18.77 4.20 -53.18
N ALA A 122 19.72 4.07 -52.25
CA ALA A 122 21.15 4.18 -52.53
C ALA A 122 21.61 3.12 -53.55
N ILE A 123 21.18 1.87 -53.40
CA ILE A 123 21.49 0.78 -54.36
C ILE A 123 20.90 1.10 -55.74
N ALA A 124 19.67 1.58 -55.81
CA ALA A 124 19.03 1.94 -57.08
C ALA A 124 19.78 3.09 -57.78
N LEU A 125 20.22 4.09 -57.02
CA LEU A 125 21.01 5.20 -57.54
C LEU A 125 22.36 4.73 -58.09
N ALA A 126 23.05 3.84 -57.37
CA ALA A 126 24.34 3.30 -57.78
C ALA A 126 24.26 2.39 -59.02
N LYS A 127 23.16 1.65 -59.21
CA LYS A 127 22.97 0.77 -60.37
C LYS A 127 22.70 1.52 -61.69
N LYS A 128 22.09 2.70 -61.65
CA LYS A 128 21.75 3.49 -62.85
C LYS A 128 22.94 3.75 -63.80
N PRO A 129 24.07 4.31 -63.34
CA PRO A 129 25.20 4.59 -64.22
C PRO A 129 25.83 3.30 -64.78
N LEU A 130 25.96 2.24 -63.96
CA LEU A 130 26.50 0.94 -64.40
C LEU A 130 25.68 0.32 -65.54
N LEU A 131 24.35 0.36 -65.44
CA LEU A 131 23.46 -0.14 -66.48
C LEU A 131 23.58 0.68 -67.78
N SER A 132 23.80 2.00 -67.69
CA SER A 132 24.03 2.83 -68.87
C SER A 132 25.34 2.48 -69.57
N VAL A 133 26.42 2.24 -68.80
CA VAL A 133 27.72 1.85 -69.34
C VAL A 133 27.66 0.45 -69.97
N MET A 134 26.95 -0.49 -69.35
CA MET A 134 26.75 -1.83 -69.93
C MET A 134 25.96 -1.77 -71.24
N ARG A 135 24.91 -0.95 -71.33
CA ARG A 135 24.15 -0.76 -72.57
C ARG A 135 25.01 -0.15 -73.68
N ALA A 136 25.82 0.86 -73.35
CA ALA A 136 26.71 1.49 -74.32
C ALA A 136 27.72 0.46 -74.90
N LYS A 137 28.36 -0.33 -74.03
CA LYS A 137 29.29 -1.38 -74.46
C LYS A 137 28.64 -2.49 -75.29
N LEU A 138 27.40 -2.86 -74.99
CA LEU A 138 26.65 -3.85 -75.78
C LEU A 138 26.29 -3.32 -77.18
N MET A 139 26.02 -2.02 -77.32
CA MET A 139 25.77 -1.41 -78.62
C MET A 139 27.03 -1.21 -79.46
N GLU A 140 28.20 -1.00 -78.84
CA GLU A 140 29.48 -0.99 -79.56
C GLU A 140 29.93 -2.38 -80.04
N ALA A 141 29.43 -3.45 -79.41
CA ALA A 141 29.78 -4.83 -79.73
C ALA A 141 28.81 -5.51 -80.71
N ALA A 142 27.75 -4.81 -81.15
CA ALA A 142 26.73 -5.27 -82.08
C ALA A 142 26.89 -4.60 -83.45
#